data_AF-A0A7X4ERW8-F1
#
_entry.id   AF-A0A7X4ERW8-F1
#
_cell.length_a   1.000
_cell.length_b   1.000
_cell.length_c   1.000
_cell.angle_alpha   90.00
_cell.angle_beta   90.00
_cell.angle_gamma   90.00
#
_symmetry.space_group_name_H-M   'P 1'
#
loop_
_entity.id
_entity.type
_entity.pdbx_description
1 polymer ?
#
loop_
_entity_poly.entity_id
_entity_poly.type
_entity_poly.pdbx_seq_one_letter_code
_entity_poly.pdbx_strand_id
1 'polypeptide(L)'
;MGVVTVLSAANGHHSVSGVFDAERPFEINGVVTEVEWINPHIYLHLEVTDADGEITRWQLETAPTAFMRKAGITKAMLEGDGTPVTVTGIESHTLPNVGWIRRITFEDGRYFQISAS
;
A
#
# COMPACT_ATOMS: atom_id res chain seq x y z
N MET A 1 2.79 16.81 -44.90
CA MET A 1 1.70 16.61 -43.93
C MET A 1 2.21 15.63 -42.88
N GLY A 2 2.77 16.13 -41.78
CA GLY A 2 3.34 15.30 -40.72
C GLY A 2 2.30 15.04 -39.65
N VAL A 3 2.04 13.77 -39.34
CA VAL A 3 1.17 13.37 -38.23
C VAL A 3 1.97 13.53 -36.94
N VAL A 4 1.55 14.47 -36.08
CA VAL A 4 2.05 14.58 -34.71
C VAL A 4 1.18 13.69 -33.84
N THR A 5 1.72 12.54 -33.43
CA THR A 5 1.09 11.71 -32.40
C THR A 5 1.35 12.36 -31.05
N VAL A 6 0.32 12.99 -30.48
CA VAL A 6 0.34 13.46 -29.09
C VAL A 6 0.14 12.22 -28.22
N LEU A 7 1.22 11.69 -27.65
CA LEU A 7 1.14 10.77 -26.52
C LEU A 7 0.62 11.58 -25.33
N SER A 8 -0.70 11.56 -25.11
CA SER A 8 -1.28 12.05 -23.87
C SER A 8 -0.68 11.24 -22.72
N ALA A 9 0.24 11.86 -21.97
CA ALA A 9 0.64 11.34 -20.68
C ALA A 9 -0.65 11.20 -19.86
N ALA A 10 -1.01 9.97 -19.50
CA ALA A 10 -2.13 9.69 -18.63
C ALA A 10 -1.81 10.32 -17.26
N ASN A 11 -2.25 11.56 -17.06
CA ASN A 11 -2.08 12.31 -15.84
C ASN A 11 -3.14 11.84 -14.84
N GLY A 12 -3.01 10.59 -14.39
CA GLY A 12 -3.85 9.98 -13.38
C GLY A 12 -3.17 9.98 -12.03
N HIS A 13 -2.96 11.14 -11.40
CA HIS A 13 -2.90 11.15 -9.94
C HIS A 13 -4.35 11.25 -9.47
N HIS A 14 -5.02 10.11 -9.27
CA HIS A 14 -6.25 10.14 -8.48
C HIS A 14 -5.90 10.62 -7.06
N SER A 15 -6.78 11.44 -6.48
CA SER A 15 -6.60 11.83 -5.07
C SER A 15 -6.78 10.60 -4.20
N VAL A 16 -5.88 10.37 -3.25
CA VAL A 16 -6.05 9.34 -2.22
C VAL A 16 -7.43 9.46 -1.56
N SER A 17 -7.88 10.69 -1.28
CA SER A 17 -9.21 10.94 -0.69
C SER A 17 -10.40 10.59 -1.59
N GLY A 18 -10.19 10.49 -2.91
CA GLY A 18 -11.23 10.08 -3.85
C GLY A 18 -11.46 8.57 -3.88
N VAL A 19 -10.49 7.78 -3.42
CA VAL A 19 -10.53 6.31 -3.44
C VAL A 19 -10.67 5.75 -2.02
N PHE A 20 -10.05 6.42 -1.04
CA PHE A 20 -9.96 5.99 0.35
C PHE A 20 -10.61 7.00 1.29
N ASP A 21 -11.20 6.46 2.36
CA ASP A 21 -11.97 7.20 3.34
C ASP A 21 -11.13 7.52 4.57
N ALA A 22 -10.77 8.80 4.72
CA ALA A 22 -9.98 9.25 5.86
C ALA A 22 -10.67 9.04 7.22
N GLU A 23 -11.99 8.85 7.24
CA GLU A 23 -12.81 8.60 8.43
C GLU A 23 -12.95 7.10 8.76
N ARG A 24 -12.39 6.21 7.94
CA ARG A 24 -12.37 4.76 8.17
C ARG A 24 -10.93 4.24 8.37
N PRO A 25 -10.29 4.57 9.51
CA PRO A 25 -8.97 4.06 9.81
C PRO A 25 -9.03 2.57 10.18
N PHE A 26 -7.97 1.85 9.84
CA PHE A 26 -7.76 0.48 10.31
C PHE A 26 -6.37 0.31 10.91
N GLU A 27 -6.25 -0.70 11.76
CA GLU A 27 -4.98 -1.29 12.18
C GLU A 27 -5.11 -2.81 12.05
N ILE A 28 -4.21 -3.42 11.28
CA ILE A 28 -4.19 -4.87 11.07
C ILE A 28 -2.79 -5.41 11.34
N ASN A 29 -2.71 -6.64 11.83
CA ASN A 29 -1.48 -7.40 11.98
C ASN A 29 -1.54 -8.62 11.05
N GLY A 30 -0.54 -8.78 10.18
CA GLY A 30 -0.56 -9.85 9.20
C GLY A 30 0.78 -10.04 8.52
N VAL A 31 0.91 -11.10 7.73
CA VAL A 31 2.14 -11.42 7.01
C VAL A 31 2.03 -10.91 5.57
N VAL A 32 3.08 -10.22 5.09
CA VAL A 32 3.15 -9.81 3.68
C VAL A 32 3.42 -11.03 2.82
N THR A 33 2.49 -11.33 1.91
CA THR A 33 2.60 -12.48 1.00
C THR A 33 3.10 -12.09 -0.38
N GLU A 34 2.84 -10.86 -0.80
CA GLU A 34 3.31 -10.34 -2.09
C GLU A 34 3.53 -8.83 -2.05
N VAL A 35 4.56 -8.37 -2.78
CA VAL A 35 4.79 -6.94 -3.06
C VAL A 35 4.87 -6.73 -4.57
N GLU A 36 3.85 -6.07 -5.11
CA GLU A 36 3.81 -5.63 -6.51
C GLU A 36 4.53 -4.28 -6.63
N TRP A 37 5.81 -4.32 -6.97
CA TRP A 37 6.60 -3.10 -7.18
C TRP A 37 6.44 -2.58 -8.62
N ILE A 38 5.26 -2.04 -8.93
CA ILE A 38 4.88 -1.57 -10.27
C ILE A 38 4.63 -0.06 -10.30
N ASN A 39 4.69 0.56 -11.48
CA ASN A 39 4.44 2.00 -11.65
C ASN A 39 2.96 2.21 -12.06
N PRO A 40 2.20 3.15 -11.48
CA PRO A 40 2.62 4.20 -10.55
C PRO A 40 2.81 3.77 -9.09
N HIS A 41 1.91 2.94 -8.54
CA HIS A 41 1.85 2.61 -7.11
C HIS A 41 2.35 1.20 -6.80
N ILE A 42 2.93 1.03 -5.61
CA ILE A 42 3.30 -0.28 -5.07
C ILE A 42 2.12 -0.82 -4.27
N TYR A 43 1.79 -2.09 -4.48
CA TYR A 43 0.75 -2.80 -3.75
C TYR A 43 1.36 -3.88 -2.85
N LEU A 44 0.87 -3.97 -1.62
CA LEU A 44 1.20 -5.01 -0.65
C LEU A 44 -0.01 -5.90 -0.46
N HIS A 45 0.19 -7.21 -0.56
CA HIS A 45 -0.82 -8.21 -0.20
C HIS A 45 -0.48 -8.78 1.16
N LEU A 46 -1.44 -8.74 2.08
CA LEU A 46 -1.29 -9.26 3.43
C LEU A 46 -2.30 -10.37 3.70
N GLU A 47 -1.85 -11.39 4.42
CA GLU A 47 -2.73 -12.36 5.08
C GLU A 47 -2.83 -11.99 6.56
N VAL A 48 -4.06 -11.70 6.99
CA VAL A 48 -4.42 -11.39 8.38
C VAL A 48 -5.17 -12.58 8.93
N THR A 49 -4.63 -13.21 9.97
CA THR A 49 -5.29 -14.31 10.68
C THR A 49 -6.05 -13.74 11.86
N ASP A 50 -7.34 -14.02 11.95
CA ASP A 50 -8.17 -13.60 13.08
C ASP A 50 -8.05 -14.56 14.27
N ALA A 51 -8.80 -14.28 15.34
CA ALA A 51 -8.79 -15.09 16.57
C ALA A 51 -9.36 -16.51 16.38
N ASP A 52 -10.19 -16.71 15.36
CA ASP A 52 -10.81 -17.99 15.03
C ASP A 52 -9.92 -18.81 14.08
N GLY A 53 -8.83 -18.23 13.58
CA GLY A 53 -7.87 -18.84 12.66
C GLY A 53 -8.23 -18.64 11.19
N GLU A 54 -9.27 -17.87 10.89
CA GLU A 54 -9.66 -17.57 9.51
C GLU A 54 -8.70 -16.54 8.91
N ILE A 55 -8.36 -16.75 7.63
CA ILE A 55 -7.40 -15.91 6.91
C ILE A 55 -8.15 -14.93 6.02
N THR A 56 -7.96 -13.65 6.29
CA THR A 56 -8.46 -12.55 5.47
C THR A 56 -7.32 -11.96 4.65
N ARG A 57 -7.51 -11.86 3.33
CA ARG A 57 -6.55 -11.21 2.42
C ARG A 57 -6.85 -9.72 2.29
N TRP A 58 -5.80 -8.92 2.41
CA TRP A 58 -5.83 -7.47 2.24
C TRP A 58 -4.95 -7.06 1.07
N GLN A 59 -5.41 -6.09 0.27
CA GLN A 59 -4.61 -5.41 -0.75
C GLN A 59 -4.42 -3.96 -0.36
N LEU A 60 -3.18 -3.55 -0.16
CA LEU A 60 -2.84 -2.25 0.38
C LEU A 60 -2.00 -1.44 -0.60
N GLU A 61 -2.38 -0.19 -0.82
CA GLU A 61 -1.71 0.73 -1.73
C GLU A 61 -0.77 1.67 -0.97
N THR A 62 0.35 2.03 -1.60
CA THR A 62 1.35 2.94 -1.04
C THR A 62 1.68 4.10 -1.97
N ALA A 63 2.59 4.98 -1.53
CA ALA A 63 3.13 6.04 -2.36
C ALA A 63 3.76 5.50 -3.66
N PRO A 64 3.79 6.31 -4.74
CA PRO A 64 4.36 5.88 -6.00
C PRO A 64 5.80 5.39 -5.90
N THR A 65 6.21 4.47 -6.79
CA THR A 65 7.56 3.87 -6.79
C THR A 65 8.69 4.90 -6.76
N ALA A 66 8.52 6.04 -7.43
CA ALA A 66 9.50 7.11 -7.47
C ALA A 66 9.72 7.75 -6.09
N PHE A 67 8.65 7.97 -5.31
CA PHE A 67 8.74 8.51 -3.95
C PHE A 67 9.40 7.50 -3.01
N MET A 68 8.99 6.23 -3.09
CA MET A 68 9.55 5.17 -2.24
C MET A 68 11.05 4.96 -2.50
N ARG A 69 11.48 4.96 -3.76
CA ARG A 69 12.90 4.92 -4.14
C ARG A 69 13.67 6.13 -3.62
N LYS A 70 13.11 7.34 -3.73
CA LYS A 70 13.74 8.56 -3.22
C LYS A 70 13.89 8.54 -1.70
N ALA A 71 12.97 7.87 -1.00
CA ALA A 71 13.05 7.63 0.44
C ALA A 71 14.02 6.49 0.83
N GLY A 72 14.66 5.84 -0.13
CA GLY A 72 15.57 4.71 0.11
C GLY A 72 14.86 3.39 0.44
N ILE A 73 13.53 3.33 0.27
CA ILE A 73 12.75 2.11 0.52
C ILE A 73 12.86 1.20 -0.71
N THR A 74 13.08 -0.10 -0.46
CA THR A 74 13.19 -1.13 -1.49
C THR A 74 12.04 -2.14 -1.36
N LYS A 75 11.81 -2.93 -2.43
CA LYS A 75 10.83 -4.03 -2.40
C LYS A 75 11.10 -5.00 -1.25
N ALA A 76 12.35 -5.45 -1.12
CA ALA A 76 12.77 -6.40 -0.08
C ALA A 76 12.47 -5.89 1.34
N MET A 77 12.63 -4.59 1.59
CA MET A 77 12.32 -4.01 2.89
C MET A 77 10.82 -4.09 3.24
N LEU A 78 9.93 -4.13 2.24
CA LEU A 78 8.48 -4.23 2.42
C LEU A 78 7.97 -5.67 2.49
N GLU A 79 8.74 -6.65 2.01
CA GLU A 79 8.39 -8.08 2.07
C GLU A 79 8.36 -8.63 3.50
N GLY A 80 9.02 -7.96 4.46
CA GLY A 80 8.95 -8.29 5.88
C GLY A 80 9.53 -9.65 6.26
N ASP A 81 10.27 -10.30 5.36
CA ASP A 81 10.95 -11.58 5.58
C ASP A 81 10.01 -12.71 6.10
N GLY A 82 8.72 -12.64 5.77
CA GLY A 82 7.71 -13.61 6.24
C GLY A 82 7.30 -13.44 7.70
N THR A 83 7.74 -12.37 8.37
CA THR A 83 7.31 -12.02 9.73
C THR A 83 6.03 -11.18 9.71
N PRO A 84 5.20 -11.24 10.77
CA PRO A 84 4.05 -10.35 10.90
C PRO A 84 4.47 -8.88 10.93
N VAL A 85 3.70 -8.05 10.24
CA VAL A 85 3.81 -6.59 10.29
C VAL A 85 2.50 -5.99 10.79
N THR A 86 2.59 -4.88 11.52
CA THR A 86 1.43 -4.07 11.86
C THR A 86 1.29 -2.94 10.86
N VAL A 87 0.14 -2.86 10.19
CA VAL A 87 -0.16 -1.81 9.22
C VAL A 87 -1.31 -0.96 9.71
N THR A 88 -1.10 0.36 9.69
CA THR A 88 -2.18 1.33 9.87
C THR A 88 -2.47 2.03 8.55
N GLY A 89 -3.74 2.31 8.32
CA GLY A 89 -4.18 2.89 7.06
C GLY A 89 -5.61 3.37 7.10
N ILE A 90 -6.14 3.64 5.91
CA ILE A 90 -7.53 4.02 5.68
C ILE A 90 -8.14 3.13 4.62
N GLU A 91 -9.38 2.71 4.83
CA GLU A 91 -10.07 1.79 3.92
C GLU A 91 -10.53 2.46 2.63
N SER A 92 -10.75 1.66 1.59
CA SER A 92 -11.45 2.09 0.38
C SER A 92 -12.89 2.49 0.72
N HIS A 93 -13.39 3.50 0.01
CA HIS A 93 -14.82 3.87 0.07
C HIS A 93 -15.74 2.70 -0.29
N THR A 94 -15.32 1.84 -1.23
CA THR A 94 -16.21 0.88 -1.90
C THR A 94 -15.78 -0.57 -1.82
N LEU A 95 -14.49 -0.84 -1.59
CA LEU A 95 -13.95 -2.20 -1.58
C LEU A 95 -13.59 -2.66 -0.16
N PRO A 96 -14.03 -3.84 0.27
CA PRO A 96 -13.58 -4.41 1.54
C PRO A 96 -12.11 -4.81 1.45
N ASN A 97 -11.39 -4.72 2.56
CA ASN A 97 -10.01 -5.18 2.71
C ASN A 97 -9.02 -4.56 1.70
N VAL A 98 -9.38 -3.40 1.15
CA VAL A 98 -8.52 -2.58 0.31
C VAL A 98 -8.26 -1.28 1.04
N GLY A 99 -7.01 -0.84 1.09
CA GLY A 99 -6.67 0.34 1.89
C GLY A 99 -5.42 1.08 1.44
N TRP A 100 -5.32 2.34 1.84
CA TRP A 100 -4.12 3.14 1.68
C TRP A 100 -3.28 3.07 2.95
N ILE A 101 -2.00 2.74 2.81
CA ILE A 101 -1.09 2.62 3.94
C ILE A 101 -0.67 3.99 4.46
N ARG A 102 -0.82 4.20 5.77
CA ARG A 102 -0.21 5.32 6.50
C ARG A 102 1.13 4.92 7.08
N ARG A 103 1.21 3.76 7.74
CA ARG A 103 2.44 3.25 8.37
C ARG A 103 2.50 1.73 8.33
N ILE A 104 3.69 1.20 8.15
CA ILE A 104 4.03 -0.22 8.35
C ILE A 104 5.07 -0.29 9.47
N THR A 105 4.83 -1.13 10.47
CA THR A 105 5.74 -1.41 11.58
C THR A 105 6.11 -2.90 11.57
N PHE A 106 7.40 -3.19 11.62
CA PHE A 106 7.96 -4.55 11.63
C PHE A 106 8.22 -5.03 13.07
N GLU A 107 8.35 -6.34 13.28
CA GLU A 107 8.61 -6.92 14.61
C GLU A 107 9.91 -6.41 15.24
N ASP A 108 10.91 -6.08 14.42
CA ASP A 108 12.19 -5.49 14.86
C ASP A 108 12.08 -4.04 15.36
N GLY A 109 10.87 -3.45 15.31
CA GLY A 109 10.58 -2.07 15.70
C GLY A 109 10.85 -1.04 14.61
N ARG A 110 11.42 -1.43 13.47
CA ARG A 110 11.55 -0.56 12.29
C ARG A 110 10.16 -0.20 11.78
N TYR A 111 10.03 0.99 11.22
CA TYR A 111 8.78 1.39 10.58
C TYR A 111 9.03 2.27 9.35
N PHE A 112 8.07 2.27 8.43
CA PHE A 112 8.00 3.22 7.33
C PHE A 112 6.72 4.05 7.45
N GLN A 113 6.89 5.37 7.55
CA GLN A 113 5.77 6.32 7.45
C GLN A 113 5.56 6.69 5.98
N ILE A 114 4.41 6.33 5.42
CA ILE A 114 4.09 6.52 4.01
C ILE A 114 3.29 7.80 3.78
N SER A 115 2.29 8.06 4.62
CA SER A 115 1.50 9.28 4.58
C SER A 115 1.19 9.77 6.00
N ALA A 116 0.75 11.02 6.14
CA ALA A 116 0.34 11.54 7.45
C ALA A 116 -0.80 10.70 8.06
N SER A 117 -0.74 10.57 9.38
CA SER A 117 -1.75 9.92 10.24
C SER A 117 -2.98 10.79 10.43
#